data_AF-A0A7W7IXV0-F1
#
_entry.id   AF-A0A7W7IXV0-F1
#
_cell.length_a   1.000
_cell.length_b   1.000
_cell.length_c   1.000
_cell.angle_alpha   90.00
_cell.angle_beta   90.00
_cell.angle_gamma   90.00
#
_symmetry.space_group_name_H-M   'P 1'
#
loop_
_entity.id
_entity.type
_entity.pdbx_description
1 polymer ?
#
loop_
_entity_poly.entity_id
_entity_poly.type
_entity_poly.pdbx_seq_one_letter_code
_entity_poly.pdbx_strand_id
1 'polypeptide(L)'
;MEVINSFFSNIKDKLTNPFFGTLIIVLLIHHWQLWYAVFNFDNDCTLNDKIVFIRNYATVNLTFWKILSDVLHAILLMLLGYLIIIATRSLVLYIEFGLMPSITGRIVNKDVVRRSEYDDVVKEREQYFDQYEEQRKNVRLFSKTIDEQTEQIKLKDNDLLKQSEIISNSIKDLDYTKKKLTTEQDDKIKLSDQIKHLNNSLDQLQKDYDVKTKQVQIFDDFFDGENTSFYYSPEKFPPTIINKVRELKSEGKWLTFLSLVRFFHNGGSIGGEALSEMIDKGIAFERGSRQDLTPLGEIIWRYHDIFEEYN
;
A
#
# COMPACT_ATOMS: atom_id res chain seq x y z
N MET A 1 -26.55 104.44 -41.88
CA MET A 1 -25.52 103.71 -41.12
C MET A 1 -25.46 102.22 -41.47
N GLU A 2 -26.58 101.56 -41.78
CA GLU A 2 -26.57 100.12 -42.15
C GLU A 2 -25.74 99.79 -43.39
N VAL A 3 -25.75 100.66 -44.40
CA VAL A 3 -24.99 100.47 -45.64
C VAL A 3 -23.47 100.50 -45.39
N ILE A 4 -22.99 101.41 -44.54
CA ILE A 4 -21.56 101.51 -44.21
C ILE A 4 -21.13 100.27 -43.42
N ASN A 5 -21.95 99.81 -42.46
CA ASN A 5 -21.67 98.62 -41.67
C ASN A 5 -21.68 97.34 -42.52
N SER A 6 -22.58 97.22 -43.50
CA SER A 6 -22.60 96.06 -44.41
C SER A 6 -21.42 96.03 -45.37
N PHE A 7 -20.90 97.19 -45.81
CA PHE A 7 -19.65 97.26 -46.57
C PHE A 7 -18.43 96.86 -45.74
N PHE A 8 -18.28 97.37 -44.52
CA PHE A 8 -17.16 97.00 -43.65
C PHE A 8 -17.21 95.53 -43.21
N SER A 9 -18.41 94.98 -42.97
CA SER A 9 -18.56 93.55 -42.68
C SER A 9 -18.08 92.69 -43.86
N ASN A 10 -18.51 93.00 -45.08
CA ASN A 10 -18.08 92.26 -46.27
C ASN A 10 -16.57 92.36 -46.53
N ILE A 11 -15.97 93.53 -46.29
CA ILE A 11 -14.52 93.71 -46.40
C ILE A 11 -13.80 92.90 -45.33
N LYS A 12 -14.29 92.90 -44.09
CA LYS A 12 -13.72 92.12 -42.99
C LYS A 12 -13.79 90.62 -43.28
N ASP A 13 -14.93 90.13 -43.75
CA ASP A 13 -15.12 88.70 -44.06
C ASP A 13 -14.20 88.25 -45.20
N LYS A 14 -14.01 89.10 -46.22
CA LYS A 14 -13.08 88.82 -47.33
C LYS A 14 -11.62 88.94 -46.92
N LEU A 15 -11.24 89.93 -46.10
CA LEU A 15 -9.87 90.08 -45.59
C LEU A 15 -9.48 89.00 -44.56
N THR A 16 -10.46 88.37 -43.91
CA THR A 16 -10.22 87.21 -43.03
C THR A 16 -9.76 85.99 -43.82
N ASN A 17 -10.11 85.90 -45.11
CA ASN A 17 -9.53 84.90 -45.99
C ASN A 17 -8.10 85.31 -46.38
N PRO A 18 -7.07 84.52 -46.00
CA PRO A 18 -5.67 84.85 -46.22
C PRO A 18 -5.33 85.04 -47.71
N PHE A 19 -6.09 84.42 -48.62
CA PHE A 19 -5.90 84.60 -50.06
C PHE A 19 -6.28 86.00 -50.52
N PHE A 20 -7.45 86.50 -50.14
CA PHE A 20 -7.88 87.82 -50.56
C PHE A 20 -7.04 88.91 -49.89
N GLY A 21 -6.62 88.73 -48.63
CA GLY A 21 -5.69 89.63 -47.97
C GLY A 21 -4.35 89.73 -48.69
N THR A 22 -3.72 88.60 -48.99
CA THR A 22 -2.45 88.56 -49.73
C THR A 22 -2.59 89.09 -51.15
N LEU A 23 -3.67 88.76 -51.86
CA LEU A 23 -3.95 89.28 -53.19
C LEU A 23 -4.10 90.81 -53.21
N ILE A 24 -4.81 91.39 -52.24
CA ILE A 24 -4.94 92.85 -52.11
C ILE A 24 -3.57 93.49 -51.87
N ILE A 25 -2.74 92.92 -51.00
CA ILE A 25 -1.38 93.43 -50.74
C ILE A 25 -0.52 93.36 -52.01
N VAL A 26 -0.55 92.23 -52.74
CA VAL A 26 0.19 92.07 -54.00
C VAL A 26 -0.27 93.09 -55.04
N LEU A 27 -1.58 93.29 -55.21
CA LEU A 27 -2.13 94.28 -56.14
C LEU A 27 -1.79 95.72 -55.76
N LEU A 28 -1.77 96.05 -54.46
CA LEU A 28 -1.35 97.37 -53.98
C LEU A 28 0.13 97.64 -54.28
N ILE A 29 1.00 96.66 -54.06
CA ILE A 29 2.45 96.78 -54.28
C ILE A 29 2.77 96.77 -55.78
N HIS A 30 2.22 95.82 -56.53
CA HIS A 30 2.53 95.64 -57.95
C HIS A 30 1.94 96.75 -58.82
N HIS A 31 0.77 97.29 -58.45
CA HIS A 31 0.14 98.42 -59.14
C HIS A 31 0.16 99.70 -58.31
N TRP A 32 1.22 99.95 -57.55
CA TRP A 32 1.34 101.13 -56.69
C TRP A 32 1.15 102.46 -57.45
N GLN A 33 1.58 102.51 -58.73
CA GLN A 33 1.43 103.69 -59.59
C GLN A 33 -0.04 104.02 -59.87
N LEU A 34 -0.90 103.00 -60.01
CA LEU A 34 -2.34 103.20 -60.20
C LEU A 34 -2.95 103.80 -58.94
N TRP A 35 -2.64 103.23 -57.77
CA TRP A 35 -3.15 103.71 -56.49
C TRP A 35 -2.66 105.13 -56.18
N TYR A 36 -1.38 105.40 -56.42
CA TYR A 36 -0.80 106.73 -56.31
C TYR A 36 -1.52 107.72 -57.22
N ALA A 37 -1.70 107.38 -58.50
CA ALA A 37 -2.40 108.25 -59.45
C ALA A 37 -3.87 108.46 -59.12
N VAL A 38 -4.56 107.49 -58.50
CA VAL A 38 -5.97 107.64 -58.07
C VAL A 38 -6.07 108.61 -56.89
N PHE A 39 -5.23 108.45 -55.86
CA PHE A 39 -5.31 109.23 -54.63
C PHE A 39 -4.58 110.57 -54.67
N ASN A 40 -3.59 110.74 -55.55
CA ASN A 40 -2.88 112.00 -55.72
C ASN A 40 -3.38 112.75 -56.96
N PHE A 41 -3.41 114.07 -56.88
CA PHE A 41 -3.74 114.97 -57.97
C PHE A 41 -2.66 116.04 -58.02
N ASP A 42 -1.72 115.90 -58.95
CA ASP A 42 -0.63 116.88 -59.10
C ASP A 42 -1.22 118.20 -59.59
N ASN A 43 -0.73 119.33 -59.05
CA ASN A 43 -1.27 120.66 -59.31
C ASN A 43 -1.23 121.08 -60.79
N ASP A 44 -0.34 120.46 -61.58
CA ASP A 44 -0.13 120.75 -63.00
C ASP A 44 -0.90 119.80 -63.95
N CYS A 45 -1.64 118.81 -63.42
CA CYS A 45 -2.40 117.86 -64.23
C CYS A 45 -3.87 118.27 -64.32
N THR A 46 -4.44 118.32 -65.53
CA THR A 46 -5.89 118.46 -65.66
C THR A 46 -6.60 117.12 -65.40
N LEU A 47 -7.89 117.17 -65.07
CA LEU A 47 -8.72 115.96 -64.90
C LEU A 47 -8.66 115.04 -66.13
N ASN A 48 -8.58 115.63 -67.32
CA ASN A 48 -8.49 114.89 -68.58
C ASN A 48 -7.17 114.13 -68.69
N ASP A 49 -6.06 114.74 -68.29
CA ASP A 49 -4.74 114.10 -68.32
C ASP A 49 -4.69 112.87 -67.38
N LYS A 50 -5.29 113.00 -66.20
CA LYS A 50 -5.41 111.89 -65.23
C LYS A 50 -6.28 110.75 -65.77
N ILE A 51 -7.40 111.05 -66.42
CA ILE A 51 -8.26 110.03 -67.06
C ILE A 51 -7.49 109.31 -68.17
N VAL A 52 -6.75 110.05 -69.01
CA VAL A 52 -5.92 109.47 -70.08
C VAL A 52 -4.82 108.59 -69.50
N PHE A 53 -4.14 109.02 -68.44
CA PHE A 53 -3.13 108.21 -67.75
C PHE A 53 -3.73 106.90 -67.21
N ILE A 54 -4.84 106.97 -66.47
CA ILE A 54 -5.49 105.78 -65.90
C ILE A 54 -5.94 104.84 -67.02
N ARG A 55 -6.50 105.37 -68.12
CA ARG A 55 -6.92 104.56 -69.26
C ARG A 55 -5.74 103.85 -69.92
N ASN A 56 -4.64 104.56 -70.17
CA ASN A 56 -3.43 103.99 -70.77
C ASN A 56 -2.82 102.93 -69.84
N TYR A 57 -2.73 103.22 -68.55
CA TYR A 57 -2.25 102.28 -67.54
C TYR A 57 -3.13 101.03 -67.50
N ALA A 58 -4.46 101.18 -67.47
CA ALA A 58 -5.39 100.06 -67.45
C ALA A 58 -5.25 99.18 -68.70
N THR A 59 -5.09 99.77 -69.89
CA THR A 59 -4.92 98.99 -71.12
C THR A 59 -3.64 98.17 -71.16
N VAL A 60 -2.56 98.66 -70.55
CA VAL A 60 -1.23 98.01 -70.58
C VAL A 60 -1.04 97.05 -69.41
N ASN A 61 -1.44 97.45 -68.20
CA ASN A 61 -1.11 96.75 -66.96
C ASN A 61 -2.28 95.97 -66.35
N LEU A 62 -3.54 96.34 -66.66
CA LEU A 62 -4.73 95.61 -66.19
C LEU A 62 -5.28 94.65 -67.27
N THR A 63 -4.38 94.04 -68.05
CA THR A 63 -4.74 92.94 -68.94
C THR A 63 -4.99 91.66 -68.15
N PHE A 64 -5.89 90.80 -68.65
CA PHE A 64 -6.21 89.50 -68.03
C PHE A 64 -4.98 88.69 -67.62
N TRP A 65 -3.95 88.61 -68.49
CA TRP A 65 -2.71 87.89 -68.22
C TRP A 65 -1.90 88.46 -67.04
N LYS A 66 -1.90 89.79 -66.86
CA LYS A 66 -1.18 90.45 -65.78
C LYS A 66 -1.89 90.23 -64.45
N ILE A 67 -3.22 90.39 -64.43
CA ILE A 67 -4.03 90.08 -63.24
C ILE A 67 -3.91 88.60 -62.85
N LEU A 68 -3.89 87.68 -63.81
CA LEU A 68 -3.68 86.27 -63.55
C LEU A 68 -2.29 86.00 -62.97
N SER A 69 -1.27 86.70 -63.46
CA SER A 69 0.08 86.64 -62.88
C SER A 69 0.08 87.11 -61.43
N ASP A 70 -0.62 88.19 -61.10
CA ASP A 70 -0.70 88.72 -59.72
C ASP A 70 -1.42 87.75 -58.78
N VAL A 71 -2.48 87.12 -59.27
CA VAL A 71 -3.15 86.01 -58.57
C VAL A 71 -2.19 84.86 -58.30
N LEU A 72 -1.37 84.48 -59.27
CA LEU A 72 -0.38 83.42 -59.10
C LEU A 72 0.70 83.79 -58.05
N HIS A 73 1.19 85.04 -58.08
CA HIS A 73 2.14 85.54 -57.08
C HIS A 73 1.53 85.52 -55.67
N ALA A 74 0.26 85.90 -55.51
CA ALA A 74 -0.43 85.83 -54.23
C ALA A 74 -0.59 84.39 -53.72
N ILE A 75 -0.92 83.43 -54.60
CA ILE A 75 -0.98 82.01 -54.25
C ILE A 75 0.40 81.51 -53.80
N LEU A 76 1.46 81.83 -54.55
CA LEU A 76 2.82 81.42 -54.21
C LEU A 76 3.25 81.96 -52.85
N LEU A 77 2.97 83.24 -52.58
CA LEU A 77 3.33 83.88 -51.31
C LEU A 77 2.55 83.27 -50.14
N MET A 78 1.26 82.95 -50.32
CA MET A 78 0.50 82.19 -49.34
C MET A 78 1.10 80.82 -49.07
N LEU A 79 1.42 80.05 -50.12
CA LEU A 79 2.00 78.72 -49.98
C LEU A 79 3.32 78.78 -49.19
N LEU A 80 4.16 79.77 -49.48
CA LEU A 80 5.39 80.01 -48.73
C LEU A 80 5.10 80.32 -47.25
N GLY A 81 4.12 81.19 -46.97
CA GLY A 81 3.67 81.45 -45.59
C GLY A 81 3.21 80.19 -44.86
N TYR A 82 2.42 79.33 -45.51
CA TYR A 82 1.99 78.06 -44.94
C TYR A 82 3.15 77.08 -44.72
N LEU A 83 4.12 77.03 -45.64
CA LEU A 83 5.32 76.22 -45.46
C LEU A 83 6.13 76.67 -44.23
N ILE A 84 6.24 77.98 -43.98
CA ILE A 84 6.88 78.50 -42.77
C ILE A 84 6.11 78.07 -41.50
N ILE A 85 4.77 78.13 -41.52
CA ILE A 85 3.95 77.69 -40.38
C ILE A 85 4.13 76.19 -40.12
N ILE A 86 4.15 75.37 -41.17
CA ILE A 86 4.39 73.93 -41.05
C ILE A 86 5.80 73.69 -40.51
N ALA A 87 6.81 74.34 -41.07
CA ALA A 87 8.20 74.19 -40.63
C ALA A 87 8.39 74.58 -39.16
N THR A 88 7.80 75.70 -38.72
CA THR A 88 7.88 76.12 -37.32
C THR A 88 7.16 75.15 -36.38
N ARG A 89 5.97 74.65 -36.74
CA ARG A 89 5.27 73.60 -35.96
C ARG A 89 6.05 72.31 -35.90
N SER A 90 6.59 71.85 -37.03
CA SER A 90 7.42 70.64 -37.09
C SER A 90 8.68 70.80 -36.24
N LEU A 91 9.30 71.97 -36.24
CA LEU A 91 10.46 72.26 -35.40
C LEU A 91 10.11 72.25 -33.90
N VAL A 92 8.98 72.85 -33.51
CA VAL A 92 8.50 72.80 -32.11
C VAL A 92 8.25 71.35 -31.68
N LEU A 93 7.53 70.57 -32.48
CA LEU A 93 7.27 69.15 -32.19
C LEU A 93 8.57 68.33 -32.11
N TYR A 94 9.53 68.60 -32.99
CA TYR A 94 10.83 67.95 -32.96
C TYR A 94 11.60 68.29 -31.67
N ILE A 95 11.55 69.54 -31.21
CA ILE A 95 12.15 69.94 -29.95
C ILE A 95 11.43 69.27 -28.77
N GLU A 96 10.10 69.32 -28.72
CA GLU A 96 9.30 68.77 -27.61
C GLU A 96 9.41 67.25 -27.49
N PHE A 97 9.35 66.51 -28.60
CA PHE A 97 9.34 65.05 -28.56
C PHE A 97 10.71 64.41 -28.78
N GLY A 98 11.64 65.11 -29.43
CA GLY A 98 12.99 64.59 -29.70
C GLY A 98 14.01 65.09 -28.67
N LEU A 99 14.17 66.41 -28.58
CA LEU A 99 15.23 67.01 -27.77
C LEU A 99 14.88 67.05 -26.28
N MET A 100 13.64 67.42 -25.93
CA MET A 100 13.24 67.59 -24.54
C MET A 100 13.36 66.30 -23.70
N PRO A 101 12.98 65.10 -24.18
CA PRO A 101 13.18 63.86 -23.42
C PRO A 101 14.64 63.47 -23.29
N SER A 102 15.48 63.83 -24.27
CA SER A 102 16.92 63.56 -24.26
C SER A 102 17.66 64.47 -23.28
N ILE A 103 17.24 65.75 -23.18
CA ILE A 103 17.79 66.72 -22.24
C ILE A 103 17.27 66.45 -20.83
N THR A 104 15.95 66.31 -20.66
CA THR A 104 15.33 66.03 -19.35
C THR A 104 15.79 64.68 -18.80
N GLY A 105 15.97 63.66 -19.64
CA GLY A 105 16.53 62.38 -19.24
C GLY A 105 17.99 62.44 -18.76
N ARG A 106 18.72 63.52 -19.08
CA ARG A 106 20.08 63.77 -18.55
C ARG A 106 20.09 64.63 -17.29
N ILE A 107 19.04 65.42 -17.04
CA ILE A 107 18.98 66.40 -15.93
C ILE A 107 18.19 65.86 -14.74
N VAL A 108 17.14 65.08 -14.96
CA VAL A 108 16.30 64.54 -13.88
C VAL A 108 16.88 63.20 -13.43
N ASN A 109 17.61 63.27 -12.32
CA ASN A 109 18.19 62.13 -11.63
C ASN A 109 17.06 61.38 -10.87
N LYS A 110 16.90 60.09 -11.19
CA LYS A 110 16.26 59.00 -10.42
C LYS A 110 14.73 58.89 -10.29
N ASP A 111 13.93 59.95 -10.28
CA ASP A 111 12.50 59.83 -9.91
C ASP A 111 11.48 59.89 -11.06
N VAL A 112 11.92 60.13 -12.30
CA VAL A 112 11.02 60.18 -13.47
C VAL A 112 11.49 59.16 -14.50
N VAL A 113 10.91 57.96 -14.40
CA VAL A 113 11.16 56.85 -15.32
C VAL A 113 10.31 57.04 -16.57
N ARG A 114 10.80 56.61 -17.74
CA ARG A 114 9.99 56.62 -18.95
C ARG A 114 8.80 55.68 -18.76
N ARG A 115 7.61 56.08 -19.24
CA ARG A 115 6.40 55.25 -19.12
C ARG A 115 6.59 53.83 -19.64
N SER A 116 7.37 53.64 -20.71
CA SER A 116 7.71 52.32 -21.24
C SER A 116 8.46 51.44 -20.23
N GLU A 117 9.45 52.01 -19.54
CA GLU A 117 10.22 51.28 -18.51
C GLU A 117 9.34 50.97 -17.29
N TYR A 118 8.42 51.87 -16.92
CA TYR A 118 7.42 51.59 -15.88
C TYR A 118 6.48 50.44 -16.28
N ASP A 119 5.95 50.46 -17.50
CA ASP A 119 5.05 49.42 -18.00
C ASP A 119 5.77 48.06 -18.09
N ASP A 120 7.05 48.04 -18.49
CA ASP A 120 7.88 46.83 -18.52
C ASP A 120 8.11 46.27 -17.10
N VAL A 121 8.44 47.12 -16.12
CA VAL A 121 8.62 46.71 -14.72
C VAL A 121 7.32 46.22 -14.08
N VAL A 122 6.18 46.85 -14.40
CA VAL A 122 4.86 46.39 -13.93
C VAL A 122 4.54 45.02 -14.53
N LYS A 123 4.80 44.83 -15.81
CA LYS A 123 4.58 43.55 -16.49
C LYS A 123 5.48 42.44 -15.92
N GLU A 124 6.76 42.74 -15.67
CA GLU A 124 7.69 41.81 -15.04
C GLU A 124 7.23 41.45 -13.62
N ARG A 125 6.77 42.45 -12.84
CA ARG A 125 6.20 42.24 -11.51
C ARG A 125 4.95 41.34 -11.55
N GLU A 126 4.03 41.57 -12.48
CA GLU A 126 2.83 40.73 -12.65
C GLU A 126 3.22 39.30 -13.02
N GLN A 127 4.17 39.12 -13.94
CA GLN A 127 4.67 37.79 -14.30
C GLN A 127 5.29 37.05 -13.12
N TYR A 128 6.12 37.72 -12.30
CA TYR A 128 6.67 37.11 -11.09
C TYR A 128 5.59 36.80 -10.06
N PHE A 129 4.58 37.66 -9.93
CA PHE A 129 3.46 37.44 -9.03
C PHE A 129 2.66 36.19 -9.43
N ASP A 130 2.35 36.04 -10.72
CA ASP A 130 1.64 34.88 -11.27
C ASP A 130 2.44 33.59 -11.08
N GLN A 131 3.75 33.62 -11.39
CA GLN A 131 4.63 32.47 -11.16
C GLN A 131 4.70 32.09 -9.68
N TYR A 132 4.74 33.08 -8.78
CA TYR A 132 4.78 32.83 -7.34
C TYR A 132 3.45 32.28 -6.80
N GLU A 133 2.30 32.78 -7.26
CA GLU A 133 0.98 32.24 -6.96
C GLU A 133 0.84 30.79 -7.45
N GLU A 134 1.30 30.50 -8.67
CA GLU A 134 1.29 29.15 -9.23
C GLU A 134 2.17 28.18 -8.41
N GLN A 135 3.39 28.60 -8.06
CA GLN A 135 4.27 27.82 -7.18
C GLN A 135 3.63 27.58 -5.81
N ARG A 136 3.02 28.61 -5.20
CA ARG A 136 2.31 28.47 -3.92
C ARG A 136 1.14 27.49 -4.03
N LYS A 137 0.37 27.55 -5.12
CA LYS A 137 -0.75 26.63 -5.36
C LYS A 137 -0.26 25.20 -5.52
N ASN A 138 0.83 25.00 -6.28
CA ASN A 138 1.45 23.70 -6.45
C ASN A 138 1.97 23.14 -5.12
N VAL A 139 2.67 23.96 -4.31
CA VAL A 139 3.13 23.54 -2.97
C VAL A 139 1.94 23.15 -2.08
N ARG A 140 0.85 23.92 -2.06
CA ARG A 140 -0.36 23.56 -1.29
C ARG A 140 -0.98 22.25 -1.75
N LEU A 141 -1.05 22.03 -3.07
CA LEU A 141 -1.54 20.77 -3.63
C LEU A 141 -0.64 19.60 -3.25
N PHE A 142 0.69 19.76 -3.40
CA PHE A 142 1.66 18.74 -3.00
C PHE A 142 1.59 18.43 -1.50
N SER A 143 1.51 19.45 -0.63
CA SER A 143 1.33 19.25 0.81
C SER A 143 0.06 18.48 1.11
N LYS A 144 -1.07 18.82 0.47
CA LYS A 144 -2.32 18.08 0.64
C LYS A 144 -2.20 16.63 0.18
N THR A 145 -1.56 16.38 -0.95
CA THR A 145 -1.33 15.01 -1.45
C THR A 145 -0.39 14.22 -0.52
N ILE A 146 0.64 14.86 0.04
CA ILE A 146 1.54 14.24 1.02
C ILE A 146 0.78 13.91 2.30
N ASP A 147 -0.08 14.80 2.80
CA ASP A 147 -0.89 14.56 3.99
C ASP A 147 -1.86 13.39 3.77
N GLU A 148 -2.55 13.37 2.62
CA GLU A 148 -3.43 12.26 2.22
C GLU A 148 -2.67 10.93 2.11
N GLN A 149 -1.47 10.94 1.51
CA GLN A 149 -0.61 9.75 1.43
C GLN A 149 -0.13 9.29 2.81
N THR A 150 0.25 10.23 3.67
CA THR A 150 0.70 9.94 5.05
C THR A 150 -0.45 9.33 5.86
N GLU A 151 -1.67 9.84 5.69
CA GLU A 151 -2.86 9.28 6.33
C GLU A 151 -3.17 7.86 5.81
N GLN A 152 -3.08 7.63 4.49
CA GLN A 152 -3.22 6.29 3.91
C GLN A 152 -2.15 5.32 4.42
N ILE A 153 -0.90 5.77 4.56
CA ILE A 153 0.19 4.95 5.13
C ILE A 153 -0.14 4.60 6.58
N LYS A 154 -0.57 5.55 7.41
CA LYS A 154 -0.97 5.28 8.80
C LYS A 154 -2.13 4.27 8.90
N LEU A 155 -3.11 4.36 8.00
CA LEU A 155 -4.22 3.40 7.95
C LEU A 155 -3.71 2.01 7.56
N LYS A 156 -2.83 1.90 6.55
CA LYS A 156 -2.23 0.64 6.14
C LYS A 156 -1.34 0.02 7.21
N ASP A 157 -0.53 0.82 7.91
CA ASP A 157 0.31 0.35 9.01
C ASP A 157 -0.54 -0.21 10.15
N ASN A 158 -1.64 0.47 10.50
CA ASN A 158 -2.59 -0.04 11.50
C ASN A 158 -3.25 -1.35 11.05
N ASP A 159 -3.60 -1.48 9.77
CA ASP A 159 -4.16 -2.73 9.24
C ASP A 159 -3.13 -3.85 9.23
N LEU A 160 -1.88 -3.56 8.84
CA LEU A 160 -0.76 -4.51 8.92
C LEU A 160 -0.47 -4.95 10.35
N LEU A 161 -0.55 -4.06 11.34
CA LEU A 161 -0.42 -4.40 12.75
C LEU A 161 -1.53 -5.35 13.20
N LYS A 162 -2.79 -5.09 12.82
CA LYS A 162 -3.92 -5.99 13.11
C LYS A 162 -3.75 -7.35 12.43
N GLN A 163 -3.35 -7.37 11.16
CA GLN A 163 -3.07 -8.62 10.44
C GLN A 163 -1.92 -9.39 11.09
N SER A 164 -0.85 -8.70 11.50
CA SER A 164 0.27 -9.31 12.22
C SER A 164 -0.16 -9.90 13.56
N GLU A 165 -1.07 -9.24 14.28
CA GLU A 165 -1.63 -9.77 15.54
C GLU A 165 -2.47 -11.03 15.29
N ILE A 166 -3.32 -11.03 14.25
CA ILE A 166 -4.10 -12.20 13.83
C ILE A 166 -3.18 -13.37 13.45
N ILE A 167 -2.11 -13.10 12.68
CA ILE A 167 -1.12 -14.11 12.30
C ILE A 167 -0.41 -14.65 13.53
N SER A 168 0.03 -13.78 14.45
CA SER A 168 0.67 -14.18 15.70
C SER A 168 -0.23 -15.08 16.55
N ASN A 169 -1.52 -14.74 16.67
CA ASN A 169 -2.49 -15.58 17.39
C ASN A 169 -2.71 -16.92 16.69
N SER A 170 -2.83 -16.92 15.36
CA SER A 170 -2.95 -18.14 14.57
C SER A 170 -1.72 -19.05 14.71
N ILE A 171 -0.51 -18.48 14.79
CA ILE A 171 0.73 -19.22 15.05
C ILE A 171 0.69 -19.87 16.44
N LYS A 172 0.26 -19.14 17.47
CA LYS A 172 0.10 -19.70 18.83
C LYS A 172 -0.89 -20.86 18.86
N ASP A 173 -2.02 -20.72 18.18
CA ASP A 173 -3.04 -21.77 18.08
C ASP A 173 -2.51 -23.00 17.32
N LEU A 174 -1.74 -22.78 16.25
CA LEU A 174 -1.05 -23.85 15.52
C LEU A 174 -0.04 -24.57 16.39
N ASP A 175 0.77 -23.85 17.17
CA ASP A 175 1.74 -24.44 18.08
C ASP A 175 1.07 -25.25 19.19
N TYR A 176 -0.04 -24.74 19.75
CA TYR A 176 -0.85 -25.49 20.72
C TYR A 176 -1.42 -26.77 20.11
N THR A 177 -1.99 -26.67 18.91
CA THR A 177 -2.55 -27.82 18.17
C THR A 177 -1.46 -28.84 17.83
N LYS A 178 -0.28 -28.39 17.40
CA LYS A 178 0.87 -29.24 17.12
C LYS A 178 1.35 -29.96 18.38
N LYS A 179 1.45 -29.25 19.51
CA LYS A 179 1.82 -29.86 20.80
C LYS A 179 0.80 -30.90 21.26
N LYS A 180 -0.50 -30.64 21.08
CA LYS A 180 -1.55 -31.62 21.36
C LYS A 180 -1.41 -32.85 20.46
N LEU A 181 -1.19 -32.65 19.16
CA LEU A 181 -1.01 -33.74 18.20
C LEU A 181 0.21 -34.60 18.53
N THR A 182 1.35 -33.99 18.90
CA THR A 182 2.54 -34.74 19.30
C THR A 182 2.30 -35.55 20.58
N THR A 183 1.50 -35.02 21.51
CA THR A 183 1.15 -35.72 22.75
C THR A 183 0.24 -36.92 22.46
N GLU A 184 -0.78 -36.75 21.62
CA GLU A 184 -1.64 -37.87 21.18
C GLU A 184 -0.86 -38.91 20.38
N GLN A 185 0.12 -38.49 19.57
CA GLN A 185 1.01 -39.40 18.84
C GLN A 185 1.88 -40.21 19.81
N ASP A 186 2.48 -39.56 20.82
CA ASP A 186 3.30 -40.23 21.84
C ASP A 186 2.45 -41.20 22.68
N ASP A 187 1.23 -40.82 23.03
CA ASP A 187 0.30 -41.69 23.76
C ASP A 187 -0.12 -42.89 22.92
N LYS A 188 -0.34 -42.70 21.61
CA LYS A 188 -0.61 -43.79 20.68
C LYS A 188 0.57 -44.75 20.56
N ILE A 189 1.81 -44.24 20.55
CA ILE A 189 3.02 -45.07 20.56
C ILE A 189 3.10 -45.88 21.85
N LYS A 190 2.89 -45.26 23.02
CA LYS A 190 2.86 -45.98 24.30
C LYS A 190 1.77 -47.05 24.34
N LEU A 191 0.57 -46.74 23.84
CA LEU A 191 -0.52 -47.70 23.79
C LEU A 191 -0.19 -48.88 22.87
N SER A 192 0.46 -48.61 21.72
CA SER A 192 0.95 -49.65 20.81
C SER A 192 2.00 -50.55 21.47
N ASP A 193 2.92 -49.98 22.25
CA ASP A 193 3.92 -50.74 23.01
C ASP A 193 3.28 -51.61 24.10
N GLN A 194 2.27 -51.07 24.80
CA GLN A 194 1.48 -51.84 25.77
C GLN A 194 0.74 -53.01 25.11
N ILE A 195 0.09 -52.79 23.97
CA ILE A 195 -0.57 -53.86 23.20
C ILE A 195 0.44 -54.94 22.81
N LYS A 196 1.64 -54.55 22.37
CA LYS A 196 2.71 -55.51 22.03
C LYS A 196 3.16 -56.33 23.23
N HIS A 197 3.31 -55.70 24.40
CA HIS A 197 3.66 -56.42 25.63
C HIS A 197 2.55 -57.38 26.06
N LEU A 198 1.29 -56.92 26.03
CA LEU A 198 0.11 -57.75 26.33
C LEU A 198 0.01 -58.96 25.41
N ASN A 199 0.21 -58.78 24.10
CA ASN A 199 0.22 -59.88 23.14
C ASN A 199 1.33 -60.90 23.45
N ASN A 200 2.54 -60.44 23.79
CA ASN A 200 3.63 -61.34 24.19
C ASN A 200 3.30 -62.11 25.48
N SER A 201 2.68 -61.46 26.46
CA SER A 201 2.23 -62.12 27.70
C SER A 201 1.11 -63.12 27.44
N LEU A 202 0.20 -62.82 26.51
CA LEU A 202 -0.89 -63.71 26.11
C LEU A 202 -0.33 -64.96 25.42
N ASP A 203 0.64 -64.79 24.51
CA ASP A 203 1.35 -65.91 23.86
C ASP A 203 2.06 -66.82 24.88
N GLN A 204 2.64 -66.24 25.93
CA GLN A 204 3.25 -67.02 27.02
C GLN A 204 2.21 -67.78 27.83
N LEU A 205 1.12 -67.11 28.24
CA LEU A 205 0.03 -67.77 28.98
C LEU A 205 -0.59 -68.91 28.17
N GLN A 206 -0.76 -68.73 26.86
CA GLN A 206 -1.34 -69.75 26.00
C GLN A 206 -0.42 -70.97 25.88
N LYS A 207 0.90 -70.78 25.81
CA LYS A 207 1.87 -71.88 25.88
C LYS A 207 1.82 -72.62 27.22
N ASP A 208 1.73 -71.88 28.33
CA ASP A 208 1.63 -72.48 29.67
C ASP A 208 0.31 -73.25 29.85
N TYR A 209 -0.78 -72.74 29.30
CA TYR A 209 -2.08 -73.41 29.30
C TYR A 209 -2.03 -74.71 28.48
N ASP A 210 -1.44 -74.70 27.28
CA ASP A 210 -1.29 -75.90 26.44
C ASP A 210 -0.45 -76.98 27.15
N VAL A 211 0.61 -76.58 27.88
CA VAL A 211 1.43 -77.52 28.66
C VAL A 211 0.63 -78.13 29.82
N LYS A 212 -0.10 -77.32 30.58
CA LYS A 212 -0.93 -77.82 31.69
C LYS A 212 -2.07 -78.71 31.21
N THR A 213 -2.71 -78.37 30.10
CA THR A 213 -3.81 -79.17 29.54
C THR A 213 -3.33 -80.56 29.09
N LYS A 214 -2.12 -80.64 28.50
CA LYS A 214 -1.47 -81.92 28.18
C LYS A 214 -1.13 -82.73 29.43
N GLN A 215 -0.72 -82.08 30.52
CA GLN A 215 -0.47 -82.76 31.79
C GLN A 215 -1.75 -83.33 32.40
N VAL A 216 -2.87 -82.61 32.32
CA VAL A 216 -4.17 -83.09 32.83
C VAL A 216 -4.69 -84.28 32.01
N GLN A 217 -4.57 -84.26 30.68
CA GLN A 217 -4.96 -85.40 29.83
C GLN A 217 -4.21 -86.70 30.20
N ILE A 218 -2.92 -86.61 30.56
CA ILE A 218 -2.14 -87.77 31.03
C ILE A 218 -2.68 -88.35 32.35
N PHE A 219 -3.29 -87.52 33.20
CA PHE A 219 -3.91 -87.98 34.44
C PHE A 219 -5.31 -88.55 34.22
N ASP A 220 -6.13 -87.98 33.32
CA ASP A 220 -7.47 -88.52 33.02
C ASP A 220 -7.38 -89.95 32.44
N ASP A 221 -6.40 -90.24 31.57
CA ASP A 221 -6.14 -91.60 31.05
C ASP A 221 -5.82 -92.63 32.14
N PHE A 222 -5.39 -92.18 33.33
CA PHE A 222 -5.01 -93.04 34.46
C PHE A 222 -6.22 -93.50 35.30
N PHE A 223 -7.32 -92.73 35.29
CA PHE A 223 -8.51 -93.01 36.09
C PHE A 223 -9.64 -93.68 35.31
N ASP A 224 -9.48 -93.89 34.00
CA ASP A 224 -10.41 -94.67 33.20
C ASP A 224 -10.42 -96.14 33.62
N GLY A 225 -11.61 -96.64 33.99
CA GLY A 225 -11.79 -97.95 34.65
C GLY A 225 -11.31 -99.15 33.83
N GLU A 226 -11.11 -99.00 32.52
CA GLU A 226 -10.62 -100.04 31.61
C GLU A 226 -9.11 -100.32 31.75
N ASN A 227 -8.32 -99.36 32.27
CA ASN A 227 -6.85 -99.45 32.36
C ASN A 227 -6.33 -100.18 33.62
N THR A 228 -7.22 -100.66 34.49
CA THR A 228 -6.83 -101.50 35.65
C THR A 228 -6.11 -102.78 35.25
N SER A 229 -6.24 -103.21 33.99
CA SER A 229 -5.57 -104.36 33.40
C SER A 229 -4.15 -104.10 32.85
N PHE A 230 -3.63 -102.87 32.92
CA PHE A 230 -2.29 -102.57 32.39
C PHE A 230 -1.20 -102.57 33.49
N TYR A 231 -1.58 -102.22 34.71
CA TYR A 231 -0.67 -101.92 35.82
C TYR A 231 -0.44 -103.12 36.77
N TYR A 232 0.01 -104.26 36.24
CA TYR A 232 0.32 -105.47 37.03
C TYR A 232 1.77 -105.57 37.50
N SER A 233 2.64 -104.66 37.05
CA SER A 233 4.06 -104.68 37.38
C SER A 233 4.59 -103.26 37.61
N PRO A 234 5.46 -103.04 38.60
CA PRO A 234 6.04 -101.73 38.92
C PRO A 234 6.67 -101.00 37.73
N GLU A 235 7.27 -101.74 36.79
CA GLU A 235 7.94 -101.19 35.60
C GLU A 235 6.99 -100.54 34.58
N LYS A 236 5.68 -100.82 34.67
CA LYS A 236 4.67 -100.26 33.77
C LYS A 236 4.07 -98.95 34.30
N PHE A 237 4.47 -98.51 35.48
CA PHE A 237 4.06 -97.22 36.02
C PHE A 237 4.90 -96.08 35.43
N PRO A 238 4.32 -94.89 35.23
CA PRO A 238 5.08 -93.71 34.85
C PRO A 238 6.27 -93.47 35.82
N PRO A 239 7.43 -93.01 35.31
CA PRO A 239 8.62 -92.79 36.13
C PRO A 239 8.37 -91.85 37.33
N THR A 240 7.45 -90.90 37.18
CA THR A 240 7.02 -89.98 38.25
C THR A 240 6.46 -90.71 39.46
N ILE A 241 5.69 -91.78 39.24
CA ILE A 241 5.06 -92.58 40.30
C ILE A 241 6.10 -93.50 40.95
N ILE A 242 6.88 -94.20 40.13
CA ILE A 242 7.95 -95.10 40.61
C ILE A 242 8.97 -94.31 41.44
N ASN A 243 9.38 -93.12 40.97
CA ASN A 243 10.35 -92.30 41.68
C ASN A 243 9.79 -91.79 43.01
N LYS A 244 8.51 -91.42 43.08
CA LYS A 244 7.89 -91.00 44.34
C LYS A 244 7.74 -92.16 45.32
N VAL A 245 7.36 -93.36 44.85
CA VAL A 245 7.33 -94.57 45.68
C VAL A 245 8.73 -94.89 46.22
N ARG A 246 9.75 -94.81 45.37
CA ARG A 246 11.15 -95.03 45.77
C ARG A 246 11.61 -93.97 46.78
N GLU A 247 11.28 -92.71 46.58
CA GLU A 247 11.54 -91.62 47.51
C GLU A 247 10.93 -91.93 48.89
N LEU A 248 9.63 -92.24 48.93
CA LEU A 248 8.91 -92.58 50.16
C LEU A 248 9.50 -93.79 50.88
N LYS A 249 9.92 -94.82 50.14
CA LYS A 249 10.59 -96.00 50.71
C LYS A 249 11.98 -95.68 51.22
N SER A 250 12.78 -94.96 50.45
CA SER A 250 14.17 -94.61 50.79
C SER A 250 14.26 -93.74 52.05
N GLU A 251 13.25 -92.91 52.30
CA GLU A 251 13.17 -92.05 53.48
C GLU A 251 12.46 -92.73 54.68
N GLY A 252 12.05 -93.99 54.54
CA GLY A 252 11.32 -94.73 55.58
C GLY A 252 9.90 -94.22 55.84
N LYS A 253 9.33 -93.44 54.91
CA LYS A 253 8.02 -92.78 55.01
C LYS A 253 6.88 -93.56 54.37
N TRP A 254 7.17 -94.69 53.72
CA TRP A 254 6.17 -95.56 53.09
C TRP A 254 5.06 -96.00 54.07
N LEU A 255 5.42 -96.45 55.27
CA LEU A 255 4.46 -96.87 56.29
C LEU A 255 3.67 -95.68 56.84
N THR A 256 4.31 -94.52 56.98
CA THR A 256 3.65 -93.27 57.37
C THR A 256 2.58 -92.88 56.35
N PHE A 257 2.90 -92.96 55.05
CA PHE A 257 1.94 -92.76 53.97
C PHE A 257 0.76 -93.75 54.06
N LEU A 258 1.02 -95.06 54.15
CA LEU A 258 -0.06 -96.06 54.25
C LEU A 258 -0.94 -95.84 55.49
N SER A 259 -0.35 -95.45 56.62
CA SER A 259 -1.09 -95.12 57.83
C SER A 259 -1.98 -93.88 57.66
N LEU A 260 -1.49 -92.87 56.94
CA LEU A 260 -2.23 -91.67 56.62
C LEU A 260 -3.41 -91.97 55.69
N VAL A 261 -3.19 -92.77 54.64
CA VAL A 261 -4.26 -93.11 53.71
C VAL A 261 -5.32 -93.99 54.38
N ARG A 262 -4.91 -94.95 55.22
CA ARG A 262 -5.85 -95.73 56.04
C ARG A 262 -6.65 -94.84 57.00
N PHE A 263 -6.03 -93.80 57.55
CA PHE A 263 -6.73 -92.80 58.36
C PHE A 263 -7.79 -92.06 57.53
N PHE A 264 -7.49 -91.64 56.30
CA PHE A 264 -8.47 -91.00 55.42
C PHE A 264 -9.66 -91.90 55.07
N HIS A 265 -9.43 -93.20 54.82
CA HIS A 265 -10.51 -94.13 54.47
C HIS A 265 -11.31 -94.64 55.67
N ASN A 266 -10.66 -94.96 56.78
CA ASN A 266 -11.27 -95.71 57.88
C ASN A 266 -11.46 -94.90 59.17
N GLY A 267 -10.95 -93.66 59.23
CA GLY A 267 -10.93 -92.84 60.43
C GLY A 267 -9.91 -93.31 61.48
N GLY A 268 -9.50 -92.42 62.39
CA GLY A 268 -8.52 -92.72 63.44
C GLY A 268 -7.89 -91.48 64.08
N SER A 269 -6.69 -91.63 64.63
CA SER A 269 -5.83 -90.53 65.08
C SER A 269 -4.49 -90.62 64.36
N ILE A 270 -4.10 -89.54 63.68
CA ILE A 270 -2.78 -89.41 63.08
C ILE A 270 -2.13 -88.11 63.53
N GLY A 271 -0.81 -88.12 63.72
CA GLY A 271 -0.06 -86.91 64.06
C GLY A 271 -0.14 -85.90 62.92
N GLY A 272 -0.43 -84.63 63.22
CA GLY A 272 -0.48 -83.55 62.22
C GLY A 272 0.84 -83.36 61.45
N GLU A 273 1.95 -83.82 62.02
CA GLU A 273 3.27 -83.87 61.39
C GLU A 273 3.30 -84.83 60.19
N ALA A 274 2.68 -86.01 60.30
CA ALA A 274 2.61 -86.97 59.20
C ALA A 274 1.78 -86.44 58.01
N LEU A 275 0.69 -85.72 58.29
CA LEU A 275 -0.11 -85.08 57.24
C LEU A 275 0.69 -83.96 56.55
N SER A 276 1.33 -83.08 57.32
CA SER A 276 2.12 -81.97 56.78
C SER A 276 3.27 -82.49 55.90
N GLU A 277 3.92 -83.55 56.33
CA GLU A 277 5.00 -84.19 55.58
C GLU A 277 4.51 -84.81 54.25
N MET A 278 3.32 -85.44 54.23
CA MET A 278 2.75 -85.97 52.98
C MET A 278 2.22 -84.87 52.05
N ILE A 279 1.84 -83.70 52.60
CA ILE A 279 1.51 -82.50 51.81
C ILE A 279 2.77 -81.94 51.14
N ASP A 280 3.86 -81.78 51.90
CA ASP A 280 5.14 -81.28 51.39
C ASP A 280 5.71 -82.21 50.30
N LYS A 281 5.45 -83.51 50.41
CA LYS A 281 5.84 -84.51 49.39
C LYS A 281 4.94 -84.53 48.16
N GLY A 282 3.88 -83.72 48.15
CA GLY A 282 2.94 -83.57 47.05
C GLY A 282 2.07 -84.79 46.82
N ILE A 283 1.79 -85.58 47.87
CA ILE A 283 0.95 -86.79 47.77
C ILE A 283 -0.38 -86.66 48.52
N ALA A 284 -0.48 -85.77 49.50
CA ALA A 284 -1.73 -85.39 50.17
C ALA A 284 -2.07 -83.90 49.94
N PHE A 285 -3.36 -83.55 50.04
CA PHE A 285 -3.79 -82.15 49.99
C PHE A 285 -3.91 -81.54 51.40
N GLU A 286 -3.95 -80.21 51.49
CA GLU A 286 -4.13 -79.48 52.74
C GLU A 286 -5.49 -79.78 53.41
N ARG A 287 -5.50 -79.76 54.74
CA ARG A 287 -6.68 -80.08 55.54
C ARG A 287 -7.84 -79.12 55.21
N GLY A 288 -8.91 -79.64 54.61
CA GLY A 288 -10.08 -78.86 54.18
C GLY A 288 -10.28 -78.78 52.66
N SER A 289 -9.39 -79.37 51.86
CA SER A 289 -9.62 -79.65 50.44
C SER A 289 -10.76 -80.66 50.23
N ARG A 290 -11.34 -80.65 49.03
CA ARG A 290 -12.44 -81.56 48.65
C ARG A 290 -12.00 -83.02 48.48
N GLN A 291 -10.69 -83.25 48.35
CA GLN A 291 -10.03 -84.55 48.19
C GLN A 291 -8.87 -84.62 49.17
N ASP A 292 -8.66 -85.77 49.80
CA ASP A 292 -7.64 -85.96 50.83
C ASP A 292 -6.25 -86.29 50.23
N LEU A 293 -6.23 -86.95 49.08
CA LEU A 293 -5.02 -87.33 48.34
C LEU A 293 -4.93 -86.59 47.02
N THR A 294 -3.72 -86.24 46.63
CA THR A 294 -3.43 -85.81 45.25
C THR A 294 -3.65 -86.97 44.28
N PRO A 295 -3.84 -86.72 42.97
CA PRO A 295 -3.93 -87.79 41.98
C PRO A 295 -2.76 -88.78 42.07
N LEU A 296 -1.56 -88.28 42.36
CA LEU A 296 -0.38 -89.10 42.53
C LEU A 296 -0.44 -89.97 43.80
N GLY A 297 -0.89 -89.41 44.92
CA GLY A 297 -1.12 -90.17 46.17
C GLY A 297 -2.23 -91.21 46.03
N GLU A 298 -3.29 -90.89 45.30
CA GLU A 298 -4.41 -91.80 45.04
C GLU A 298 -3.98 -92.98 44.17
N ILE A 299 -3.14 -92.74 43.14
CA ILE A 299 -2.57 -93.81 42.33
C ILE A 299 -1.66 -94.72 43.17
N ILE A 300 -0.76 -94.13 43.96
CA ILE A 300 0.16 -94.91 44.79
C ILE A 300 -0.62 -95.77 45.79
N TRP A 301 -1.70 -95.22 46.36
CA TRP A 301 -2.58 -95.98 47.24
C TRP A 301 -3.33 -97.09 46.52
N ARG A 302 -3.97 -96.78 45.39
CA ARG A 302 -4.79 -97.74 44.62
C ARG A 302 -3.97 -98.98 44.22
N TYR A 303 -2.68 -98.82 43.95
CA TYR A 303 -1.79 -99.89 43.54
C TYR A 303 -0.72 -100.23 44.60
N HIS A 304 -0.95 -99.91 45.87
CA HIS A 304 0.04 -100.10 46.94
C HIS A 304 0.52 -101.55 47.06
N ASP A 305 -0.37 -102.53 46.86
CA ASP A 305 -0.05 -103.96 46.92
C ASP A 305 1.05 -104.35 45.91
N ILE A 306 1.02 -103.78 44.70
CA ILE A 306 2.03 -104.03 43.65
C ILE A 306 3.37 -103.39 44.03
N PHE A 307 3.32 -102.26 44.73
CA PHE A 307 4.53 -101.58 45.18
C PHE A 307 5.12 -102.21 46.44
N GLU A 308 4.37 -102.92 47.27
CA GLU A 308 4.90 -103.61 48.45
C GLU A 308 5.94 -104.68 48.07
N GLU A 309 5.73 -105.39 46.96
CA GLU A 309 6.64 -106.43 46.45
C GLU A 309 7.88 -105.89 45.73
N TYR A 310 7.92 -104.59 45.46
CA TYR A 310 8.99 -103.93 44.70
C TYR A 310 10.01 -103.26 45.63
N ASN A 311 11.14 -103.93 45.91
CA ASN A 311 12.28 -103.37 46.65
C ASN A 311 13.22 -102.55 45.76
#